data_AF-A0A4P6B9I3-F1
#
_entry.id   AF-A0A4P6B9I3-F1
#
_cell.length_a   1.000
_cell.length_b   1.000
_cell.length_c   1.000
_cell.angle_alpha   90.00
_cell.angle_beta   90.00
_cell.angle_gamma   90.00
#
_symmetry.space_group_name_H-M   'P 1'
#
loop_
_entity.id
_entity.type
_entity.pdbx_description
1 polymer ?
#
loop_
_entity_poly.entity_id
_entity_poly.type
_entity_poly.pdbx_seq_one_letter_code
_entity_poly.pdbx_strand_id
1 'polypeptide(L)'
;MSCNSCATGILTPEIKEVIAQSAFIPITTLSANGQPHLIVVGKVKEVRGDDTLVFGVYKMEKTRQNLAATGVMQVAVVAGKKGYRLSGKARAEGDEVLLTVESVDVLL
;
A
#
# COMPACT_ATOMS: atom_id res chain seq x y z
N MET A 1 -29.52 -17.12 -11.62
CA MET A 1 -28.93 -16.18 -12.59
C MET A 1 -28.60 -14.90 -11.81
N SER A 2 -27.50 -14.91 -11.06
CA SER A 2 -26.22 -14.27 -11.40
C SER A 2 -26.34 -12.78 -11.70
N CYS A 3 -26.07 -11.97 -10.69
CA CYS A 3 -25.55 -10.62 -10.85
C CYS A 3 -24.59 -10.38 -9.67
N ASN A 4 -23.40 -10.99 -9.74
CA ASN A 4 -22.32 -10.69 -8.81
C ASN A 4 -21.73 -9.34 -9.21
N SER A 5 -22.02 -8.33 -8.40
CA SER A 5 -21.66 -6.93 -8.62
C SER A 5 -20.19 -6.76 -9.03
N CYS A 6 -20.01 -6.01 -10.10
CA CYS A 6 -18.77 -5.52 -10.67
C CYS A 6 -17.84 -4.92 -9.60
N ALA A 7 -16.76 -5.60 -9.25
CA ALA A 7 -15.63 -4.97 -8.58
C ALA A 7 -14.60 -4.59 -9.66
N THR A 8 -14.84 -3.48 -10.35
CA THR A 8 -13.95 -2.91 -11.38
C THR A 8 -12.75 -2.16 -10.80
N GLY A 9 -12.46 -2.35 -9.51
CA GLY A 9 -11.39 -1.72 -8.75
C GLY A 9 -10.15 -2.60 -8.64
N ILE A 10 -8.96 -1.99 -8.67
CA ILE A 10 -7.69 -2.72 -8.51
C ILE A 10 -7.56 -3.37 -7.12
N LEU A 11 -8.15 -2.76 -6.10
CA LEU A 11 -8.36 -3.38 -4.79
C LEU A 11 -9.70 -4.11 -4.78
N THR A 12 -9.66 -5.40 -5.08
CA THR A 12 -10.84 -6.28 -4.99
C THR A 12 -11.29 -6.45 -3.53
N PRO A 13 -12.54 -6.90 -3.27
CA PRO A 13 -13.02 -7.17 -1.92
C PRO A 13 -12.10 -8.10 -1.11
N GLU A 14 -11.51 -9.11 -1.78
CA GLU A 14 -10.56 -10.03 -1.17
C GLU A 14 -9.26 -9.32 -0.75
N ILE A 15 -8.69 -8.46 -1.60
CA ILE A 15 -7.48 -7.71 -1.26
C ILE A 15 -7.76 -6.76 -0.09
N LYS A 16 -8.92 -6.10 -0.09
CA LYS A 16 -9.36 -5.25 1.03
C LYS A 16 -9.48 -6.03 2.34
N GLU A 17 -9.96 -7.26 2.29
CA GLU A 17 -10.02 -8.16 3.45
C GLU A 17 -8.61 -8.51 3.98
N VAL A 18 -7.66 -8.85 3.09
CA VAL A 18 -6.27 -9.13 3.48
C VAL A 18 -5.59 -7.90 4.08
N ILE A 19 -5.83 -6.71 3.50
CA ILE A 19 -5.35 -5.43 4.05
C ILE A 19 -5.88 -5.24 5.48
N ALA A 20 -7.18 -5.45 5.71
CA ALA A 20 -7.81 -5.24 7.01
C ALA A 20 -7.28 -6.18 8.11
N GLN A 21 -6.86 -7.39 7.74
CA GLN A 21 -6.29 -8.38 8.66
C GLN A 21 -4.77 -8.20 8.90
N SER A 22 -4.09 -7.40 8.09
CA SER A 22 -2.63 -7.19 8.19
C SER A 22 -2.28 -6.19 9.31
N ALA A 23 -1.80 -6.70 10.45
CA ALA A 23 -1.45 -5.87 11.60
C ALA A 23 -0.13 -5.08 11.43
N PHE A 24 0.83 -5.67 10.72
CA PHE A 24 2.14 -5.08 10.42
C PHE A 24 2.39 -5.15 8.92
N ILE A 25 2.76 -4.03 8.34
CA ILE A 25 2.80 -3.85 6.90
C ILE A 25 4.20 -3.39 6.49
N PRO A 26 4.98 -4.24 5.79
CA PRO A 26 6.21 -3.81 5.15
C PRO A 26 5.88 -2.81 4.03
N ILE A 27 6.52 -1.65 4.08
CA ILE A 27 6.50 -0.66 3.02
C ILE A 27 7.90 -0.43 2.50
N THR A 28 8.04 -0.30 1.18
CA THR A 28 9.31 0.00 0.53
C THR A 28 9.15 1.25 -0.31
N THR A 29 10.08 2.19 -0.16
CA THR A 29 10.17 3.40 -1.01
C THR A 29 11.49 3.43 -1.75
N LEU A 30 11.54 4.15 -2.87
CA LEU A 30 12.74 4.25 -3.68
C LEU A 30 13.37 5.64 -3.55
N SER A 31 14.66 5.70 -3.24
CA SER A 31 15.42 6.95 -3.27
C SER A 31 15.72 7.40 -4.71
N ALA A 32 16.17 8.64 -4.87
CA ALA A 32 16.55 9.21 -6.16
C ALA A 32 17.67 8.45 -6.89
N ASN A 33 18.56 7.77 -6.15
CA ASN A 33 19.63 6.94 -6.71
C ASN A 33 19.23 5.47 -6.89
N GLY A 34 17.94 5.15 -6.84
CA GLY A 34 17.41 3.80 -7.09
C GLY A 34 17.64 2.81 -5.94
N GLN A 35 17.99 3.28 -4.74
CA GLN A 35 18.16 2.40 -3.58
C GLN A 35 16.82 2.19 -2.85
N PRO A 36 16.42 0.94 -2.59
CA PRO A 36 15.20 0.69 -1.83
C PRO A 36 15.41 1.00 -0.34
N HIS A 37 14.37 1.51 0.30
CA HIS A 37 14.29 1.73 1.73
C HIS A 37 13.01 1.09 2.26
N LEU A 38 13.18 -0.02 2.98
CA LEU A 38 12.09 -0.80 3.57
C LEU A 38 11.98 -0.48 5.07
N ILE A 39 10.74 -0.27 5.53
CA ILE A 39 10.39 -0.23 6.95
C ILE A 39 9.11 -1.02 7.19
N VAL A 40 8.84 -1.36 8.45
CA VAL A 40 7.57 -1.97 8.87
C VAL A 40 6.73 -0.93 9.59
N VAL A 41 5.48 -0.79 9.19
CA VAL A 41 4.51 0.13 9.80
C VAL A 41 3.34 -0.65 10.40
N GLY A 42 2.49 0.03 11.16
CA GLY A 42 1.24 -0.56 11.64
C GLY A 42 0.22 -0.80 10.52
N LYS A 43 -0.96 -1.29 10.88
CA LYS A 43 -2.08 -1.50 9.96
C LYS A 43 -2.41 -0.27 9.10
N VAL A 44 -2.98 -0.49 7.92
CA VAL A 44 -3.58 0.57 7.10
C VAL A 44 -4.61 1.32 7.94
N LYS A 45 -4.53 2.66 7.94
CA LYS A 45 -5.45 3.53 8.67
C LYS A 45 -6.82 3.55 7.98
N GLU A 46 -6.82 3.66 6.65
CA GLU A 46 -8.01 3.78 5.83
C GLU A 46 -7.73 3.26 4.40
N VAL A 47 -8.72 2.63 3.78
CA VAL A 47 -8.74 2.37 2.33
C VAL A 47 -9.76 3.32 1.71
N ARG A 48 -9.32 4.20 0.81
CA ARG A 48 -10.16 5.18 0.11
C ARG A 48 -10.49 4.65 -1.29
N GLY A 49 -11.79 4.51 -1.58
CA GLY A 49 -12.26 3.98 -2.86
C GLY A 49 -11.74 2.57 -3.13
N ASP A 50 -11.22 2.38 -4.34
CA ASP A 50 -10.83 1.08 -4.90
C ASP A 50 -9.34 0.99 -5.27
N ASP A 51 -8.53 1.99 -4.93
CA ASP A 51 -7.13 2.08 -5.32
C ASP A 51 -6.20 2.70 -4.25
N THR A 52 -6.72 3.35 -3.21
CA THR A 52 -5.90 4.19 -2.34
C THR A 52 -5.79 3.64 -0.92
N LEU A 53 -4.56 3.50 -0.44
CA LEU A 53 -4.23 3.16 0.95
C LEU A 53 -3.70 4.37 1.72
N VAL A 54 -4.16 4.55 2.94
CA VAL A 54 -3.71 5.62 3.84
C VAL A 54 -2.97 5.01 5.03
N PHE A 55 -1.75 5.47 5.25
CA PHE A 55 -0.91 5.09 6.38
C PHE A 55 -0.73 6.28 7.31
N GLY A 56 -0.94 6.07 8.61
CA GLY A 56 -0.51 7.05 9.61
C GLY A 56 1.01 7.04 9.73
N VAL A 57 1.62 8.22 9.75
CA VAL A 57 3.07 8.39 9.85
C VAL A 57 3.44 8.97 11.20
N TYR A 58 4.35 8.29 11.89
CA TYR A 58 5.06 8.84 13.04
C TYR A 58 6.56 8.75 12.77
N LYS A 59 7.19 9.90 12.47
CA LYS A 59 8.63 10.06 12.18
C LYS A 59 9.16 9.08 11.11
N MET A 60 8.87 9.34 9.83
CA MET A 60 9.39 8.59 8.68
C MET A 60 10.19 9.49 7.72
N GLU A 61 11.21 10.18 8.20
CA GLU A 61 11.94 11.20 7.43
C GLU A 61 12.47 10.68 6.09
N LYS A 62 13.16 9.52 6.10
CA LYS A 62 13.73 8.94 4.88
C LYS A 62 12.66 8.53 3.87
N THR A 63 11.56 7.94 4.33
CA THR A 63 10.40 7.60 3.48
C THR A 63 9.84 8.87 2.83
N ARG A 64 9.62 9.94 3.60
CA ARG A 64 9.11 11.22 3.06
C ARG A 64 10.05 11.84 2.03
N GLN A 65 11.36 11.81 2.28
CA GLN A 65 12.37 12.26 1.31
C GLN A 65 12.33 11.43 0.01
N ASN A 66 12.23 10.11 0.13
CA ASN A 66 12.14 9.22 -1.03
C ASN A 66 10.85 9.48 -1.84
N LEU A 67 9.71 9.61 -1.16
CA LEU A 67 8.42 9.90 -1.81
C LEU A 67 8.42 11.26 -2.50
N ALA A 68 9.03 12.29 -1.90
CA ALA A 68 9.18 13.59 -2.54
C ALA A 68 10.07 13.52 -3.80
N ALA A 69 11.06 12.61 -3.83
CA ALA A 69 11.98 12.47 -4.96
C ALA A 69 11.44 11.60 -6.10
N THR A 70 10.77 10.48 -5.79
CA THR A 70 10.38 9.48 -6.80
C THR A 70 8.88 9.19 -6.84
N GLY A 71 8.20 9.41 -5.72
CA GLY A 71 6.82 8.99 -5.50
C GLY A 71 6.61 7.48 -5.60
N VAL A 72 7.64 6.65 -5.64
CA VAL A 72 7.50 5.20 -5.85
C VAL A 72 7.41 4.49 -4.50
N MET A 73 6.40 3.64 -4.36
CA MET A 73 6.20 2.83 -3.16
C MET A 73 5.63 1.46 -3.49
N GLN A 74 6.02 0.48 -2.68
CA GLN A 74 5.45 -0.86 -2.66
C GLN A 74 5.03 -1.23 -1.24
N VAL A 75 3.98 -2.05 -1.15
CA VAL A 75 3.40 -2.54 0.09
C VAL A 75 3.18 -4.03 -0.02
N ALA A 76 3.58 -4.80 0.99
CA ALA A 76 3.21 -6.21 1.10
C ALA A 76 2.15 -6.39 2.18
N VAL A 77 1.06 -7.08 1.86
CA VAL A 77 -0.01 -7.44 2.81
C VAL A 77 -0.23 -8.94 2.79
N VAL A 78 -0.44 -9.53 3.97
CA VAL A 78 -0.57 -10.99 4.14
C VAL A 78 -1.58 -11.30 5.22
N ALA A 79 -2.48 -12.24 4.93
CA ALA A 79 -3.41 -12.80 5.90
C ALA A 79 -3.60 -14.30 5.62
N GLY A 80 -3.25 -15.14 6.60
CA GLY A 80 -3.30 -16.60 6.45
C GLY A 80 -2.45 -17.08 5.27
N LYS A 81 -3.09 -17.67 4.26
CA LYS A 81 -2.44 -18.20 3.04
C LYS A 81 -2.52 -17.25 1.83
N LYS A 82 -2.95 -15.99 2.03
CA LYS A 82 -3.11 -15.01 0.96
C LYS A 82 -2.11 -13.89 1.17
N GLY A 83 -1.38 -13.54 0.11
CA GLY A 83 -0.39 -12.47 0.14
C GLY A 83 -0.38 -11.69 -1.16
N TYR A 84 -0.28 -10.37 -1.05
CA TYR A 84 -0.27 -9.48 -2.21
C TYR A 84 0.85 -8.43 -2.09
N ARG A 85 1.49 -8.10 -3.21
CA ARG A 85 2.33 -6.91 -3.34
C ARG A 85 1.57 -5.86 -4.13
N LEU A 86 1.38 -4.71 -3.52
CA LEU A 86 0.70 -3.56 -4.10
C LEU A 86 1.78 -2.53 -4.47
N SER A 87 1.86 -2.14 -5.74
CA SER A 87 2.82 -1.14 -6.21
C SER A 87 2.10 0.08 -6.77
N GLY A 88 2.67 1.26 -6.62
CA GLY A 88 2.13 2.46 -7.26
C GLY A 88 2.81 3.74 -6.82
N LYS A 89 2.03 4.83 -6.86
CA LYS A 89 2.49 6.18 -6.53
C LYS A 89 2.04 6.60 -5.16
N ALA A 90 2.97 7.13 -4.37
CA ALA A 90 2.70 7.60 -3.04
C ALA A 90 3.22 9.00 -2.78
N ARG A 91 2.55 9.68 -1.85
CA ARG A 91 2.92 11.03 -1.39
C ARG A 91 2.64 11.16 0.11
N ALA A 92 3.40 12.03 0.77
CA ALA A 92 3.16 12.39 2.15
C ALA A 92 2.30 13.66 2.24
N GLU A 93 1.23 13.62 3.03
CA GLU A 93 0.33 14.74 3.30
C GLU A 93 0.15 14.86 4.81
N GLY A 94 0.68 15.92 5.43
CA GLY A 94 0.70 16.06 6.89
C GLY A 94 1.38 14.86 7.57
N ASP A 95 0.61 14.19 8.42
CA ASP A 95 0.99 12.97 9.15
C ASP A 95 0.49 11.68 8.47
N GLU A 96 0.16 11.74 7.17
CA GLU A 96 -0.29 10.60 6.38
C GLU A 96 0.64 10.34 5.19
N VAL A 97 0.71 9.08 4.78
CA VAL A 97 1.19 8.66 3.45
C VAL A 97 0.05 8.02 2.71
N LEU A 98 -0.23 8.54 1.51
CA LEU A 98 -1.27 8.05 0.63
C LEU A 98 -0.58 7.32 -0.51
N LEU A 99 -0.90 6.04 -0.70
CA LEU A 99 -0.48 5.24 -1.84
C LEU A 99 -1.69 5.01 -2.75
N THR A 100 -1.60 5.46 -3.99
CA THR A 100 -2.49 5.04 -5.08
C THR A 100 -1.87 3.83 -5.77
N VAL A 101 -2.56 2.70 -5.69
CA VAL A 101 -2.14 1.39 -6.22
C VAL A 101 -2.36 1.36 -7.72
N GLU A 102 -1.31 1.00 -8.46
CA GLU A 102 -1.30 0.90 -9.92
C GLU A 102 -1.14 -0.56 -10.39
N SER A 103 -0.56 -1.43 -9.56
CA SER A 103 -0.45 -2.86 -9.84
C SER A 103 -0.55 -3.73 -8.58
N VAL A 104 -0.99 -4.97 -8.77
CA VAL A 104 -1.09 -6.00 -7.73
C VAL A 104 -0.44 -7.28 -8.24
N ASP A 105 0.51 -7.81 -7.48
CA ASP A 105 1.08 -9.14 -7.68
C ASP A 105 0.60 -10.08 -6.57
N VAL A 106 0.23 -11.31 -6.93
CA VAL A 106 -0.02 -12.39 -5.97
C VAL A 106 1.31 -12.95 -5.49
N LEU A 107 1.46 -13.12 -4.17
CA LEU A 107 2.70 -13.62 -3.55
C LEU A 107 2.58 -15.05 -3.01
N LEU A 108 1.36 -15.52 -2.71
CA LEU A 108 1.07 -16.82 -2.08
C LEU A 108 -0.15 -17.49 -2.70
#